data_AF-A0A3P7EC32-F1
#
_entry.id   AF-A0A3P7EC32-F1
#
_cell.length_a   1.000
_cell.length_b   1.000
_cell.length_c   1.000
_cell.angle_alpha   90.00
_cell.angle_beta   90.00
_cell.angle_gamma   90.00
#
_symmetry.space_group_name_H-M   'P 1'
#
loop_
_entity.id
_entity.type
_entity.pdbx_description
1 polymer ?
#
loop_
_entity_poly.entity_id
_entity_poly.type
_entity_poly.pdbx_seq_one_letter_code
_entity_poly.pdbx_strand_id
1 'polypeptide(L)'
;MELDFRLKALLYFKHNNIEKAIEICNDILEKNPYDQAAWNLKMSCLTEQFYVDELENDERGIAEIFLDDTVLASKARPGTSLSRPITSGQMSRQAIRFFFASIFQRISYEPTSSNGR
;
A
#
# COMPACT_ATOMS: atom_id res chain seq x y z
N MET A 1 -35.21 -18.86 16.96
CA MET A 1 -34.03 -19.68 16.65
C MET A 1 -32.83 -18.80 16.94
N GLU A 2 -32.13 -19.05 18.05
CA GLU A 2 -30.89 -18.32 18.35
C GLU A 2 -29.87 -18.71 17.27
N LEU A 3 -29.53 -17.75 16.41
CA LEU A 3 -28.53 -17.95 15.37
C LEU A 3 -27.15 -17.94 16.04
N ASP A 4 -26.32 -18.93 15.74
CA ASP A 4 -24.91 -18.96 16.18
C ASP A 4 -24.23 -17.61 15.87
N PHE A 5 -23.59 -16.98 16.88
CA PHE A 5 -22.98 -15.65 16.75
C PHE A 5 -21.98 -15.59 15.59
N ARG A 6 -21.23 -16.67 15.38
CA ARG A 6 -20.30 -16.80 14.25
C ARG A 6 -21.01 -16.77 12.90
N LEU A 7 -22.14 -17.49 12.78
CA LEU A 7 -22.95 -17.50 11.57
C LEU A 7 -23.57 -16.12 11.31
N LYS A 8 -24.00 -15.43 12.37
CA LYS A 8 -24.49 -14.05 12.29
C LYS A 8 -23.42 -13.10 11.74
N ALA A 9 -22.18 -13.17 12.25
CA ALA A 9 -21.05 -12.38 11.74
C ALA A 9 -20.76 -12.68 10.26
N LEU A 10 -20.75 -13.96 9.88
CA LEU A 10 -20.52 -14.38 8.49
C LEU A 10 -21.60 -13.85 7.54
N LEU A 11 -22.87 -13.85 7.98
CA LEU A 11 -23.95 -13.26 7.20
C LEU A 11 -23.74 -11.75 7.00
N TYR A 12 -23.37 -11.00 8.04
CA TYR A 12 -23.08 -9.57 7.87
C TYR A 12 -21.92 -9.32 6.90
N PHE A 13 -20.84 -10.10 7.02
CA PHE A 13 -19.70 -10.04 6.09
C PHE A 13 -20.15 -10.29 4.63
N LYS A 14 -20.95 -11.34 4.39
CA LYS A 14 -21.49 -11.65 3.05
C LYS A 14 -22.37 -10.52 2.47
N HIS A 15 -23.10 -9.79 3.31
CA HIS A 15 -23.91 -8.65 2.88
C HIS A 15 -23.13 -7.33 2.83
N ASN A 16 -21.78 -7.39 2.89
CA ASN A 16 -20.89 -6.25 2.92
C ASN A 16 -21.14 -5.27 4.08
N ASN A 17 -21.73 -5.75 5.19
CA ASN A 17 -21.92 -4.98 6.40
C ASN A 17 -20.75 -5.24 7.36
N ILE A 18 -19.58 -4.70 7.00
CA ILE A 18 -18.30 -5.07 7.59
C ILE A 18 -18.18 -4.58 9.04
N GLU A 19 -18.69 -3.38 9.36
CA GLU A 19 -18.64 -2.80 10.71
C GLU A 19 -19.32 -3.72 11.74
N LYS A 20 -20.55 -4.16 11.45
CA LYS A 20 -21.30 -5.07 12.34
C LYS A 20 -20.65 -6.45 12.46
N ALA A 21 -20.03 -6.92 11.39
CA ALA A 21 -19.30 -8.19 11.42
C ALA A 21 -18.10 -8.10 12.39
N ILE A 22 -17.38 -6.97 12.40
CA ILE A 22 -16.25 -6.73 13.31
C ILE A 22 -16.72 -6.62 14.76
N GLU A 23 -17.81 -5.89 15.04
CA GLU A 23 -18.39 -5.79 16.38
C GLU A 23 -18.70 -7.17 16.97
N ILE A 24 -19.37 -8.04 16.21
CA ILE A 24 -19.70 -9.39 16.67
C ILE A 24 -18.43 -10.24 16.84
N CYS A 25 -17.44 -10.09 15.96
CA CYS A 25 -16.16 -10.79 16.12
C CYS A 25 -15.41 -10.32 17.37
N ASN A 26 -15.48 -9.05 17.74
CA ASN A 26 -14.92 -8.54 19.00
C ASN A 26 -15.61 -9.20 20.20
N ASP A 27 -16.95 -9.24 20.21
CA ASP A 27 -17.71 -9.88 21.28
C ASP A 27 -17.39 -11.37 21.45
N ILE A 28 -17.09 -12.07 20.35
CA ILE A 28 -16.69 -13.49 20.38
C ILE A 28 -15.26 -13.62 20.95
N LEU A 29 -14.33 -12.79 20.49
CA LEU A 29 -12.92 -12.84 20.91
C LEU A 29 -12.70 -12.39 22.35
N GLU A 30 -13.54 -11.48 22.87
CA GLU A 30 -13.52 -11.10 24.29
C GLU A 30 -13.90 -12.28 25.20
N LYS A 31 -14.78 -13.17 24.74
CA LYS A 31 -15.19 -14.37 25.47
C LYS A 31 -14.20 -15.52 25.31
N ASN A 32 -13.70 -15.72 24.10
CA ASN A 32 -12.71 -16.75 23.78
C ASN A 32 -11.61 -16.21 22.86
N PRO A 33 -10.46 -15.81 23.42
CA PRO A 33 -9.36 -15.26 22.63
C PRO A 33 -8.68 -16.31 21.72
N TYR A 34 -8.95 -17.60 21.92
CA TYR A 34 -8.39 -18.69 21.13
C TYR A 34 -9.30 -19.15 19.98
N ASP A 35 -10.44 -18.48 19.74
CA ASP A 35 -11.29 -18.80 18.60
C ASP A 35 -10.67 -18.32 17.27
N GLN A 36 -10.01 -19.26 16.59
CA GLN A 36 -9.37 -19.03 15.30
C GLN A 36 -10.36 -18.61 14.22
N ALA A 37 -11.62 -19.08 14.28
CA ALA A 37 -12.61 -18.78 13.25
C ALA A 37 -13.05 -17.31 13.33
N ALA A 38 -13.34 -16.83 14.55
CA ALA A 38 -13.67 -15.42 14.78
C ALA A 38 -12.49 -14.49 14.48
N TRP A 39 -11.26 -14.91 14.82
CA TRP A 39 -10.05 -14.16 14.52
C TRP A 39 -9.84 -14.00 13.01
N ASN A 40 -9.93 -15.11 12.26
CA ASN A 40 -9.76 -15.09 10.81
C ASN A 40 -10.84 -14.23 10.13
N LEU A 41 -12.11 -14.39 10.52
CA LEU A 41 -13.20 -13.58 9.98
C LEU A 41 -13.00 -12.09 10.24
N LYS A 42 -12.53 -11.71 11.45
CA LYS A 42 -12.19 -10.32 11.76
C LYS A 42 -11.06 -9.80 10.88
N MET A 43 -10.01 -10.58 10.64
CA MET A 43 -8.93 -10.19 9.75
C MET A 43 -9.43 -9.95 8.33
N SER A 44 -10.26 -10.86 7.79
CA SER A 44 -10.90 -10.67 6.48
C SER A 44 -11.76 -9.41 6.42
N CYS A 45 -12.51 -9.11 7.49
CA CYS A 45 -13.28 -7.87 7.58
C CYS A 45 -12.37 -6.64 7.51
N LEU A 46 -11.27 -6.62 8.27
CA LEU A 46 -10.35 -5.47 8.29
C LEU A 46 -9.64 -5.26 6.95
N THR A 47 -9.29 -6.33 6.23
CA THR A 47 -8.72 -6.20 4.88
C THR A 47 -9.75 -5.71 3.88
N GLU A 48 -10.98 -6.19 3.96
CA GLU A 48 -12.06 -5.82 3.03
C GLU A 48 -12.48 -4.34 3.19
N GLN A 49 -12.44 -3.79 4.41
CA GLN A 49 -12.77 -2.37 4.66
C GLN A 49 -11.95 -1.38 3.82
N PHE A 50 -10.70 -1.74 3.55
CA PHE A 50 -9.74 -0.88 2.83
C PHE A 50 -9.26 -1.55 1.54
N TYR A 51 -9.97 -2.58 1.08
CA TYR A 51 -9.58 -3.29 -0.13
C TYR A 51 -9.75 -2.37 -1.33
N VAL A 52 -8.67 -2.21 -2.08
CA VAL A 52 -8.63 -1.54 -3.38
C VAL A 52 -8.12 -2.56 -4.38
N ASP A 53 -8.75 -2.65 -5.55
CA ASP A 53 -8.28 -3.56 -6.60
C ASP A 53 -6.87 -3.14 -7.03
N GLU A 54 -5.94 -4.09 -7.01
CA GLU A 54 -4.56 -3.89 -7.45
C GLU A 54 -4.48 -3.39 -8.90
N LEU A 55 -5.46 -3.75 -9.73
CA LEU A 55 -5.55 -3.28 -11.12
C LEU A 55 -5.87 -1.78 -11.22
N GLU A 56 -6.59 -1.24 -10.24
CA GLU A 56 -6.92 0.19 -10.17
C GLU A 56 -5.75 1.00 -9.58
N ASN A 57 -4.89 0.35 -8.81
CA ASN A 57 -3.73 0.96 -8.15
C ASN A 57 -2.45 0.97 -9.03
N ASP A 58 -2.53 1.37 -10.30
CA ASP A 58 -1.35 1.51 -11.20
C ASP A 58 -0.66 2.88 -11.01
N GLU A 59 -0.26 3.19 -9.78
CA GLU A 59 0.54 4.37 -9.47
C GLU A 59 2.03 4.11 -9.72
N ARG A 60 2.59 4.69 -10.78
CA ARG A 60 4.03 4.63 -11.06
C ARG A 60 4.75 5.83 -10.45
N GLY A 61 5.64 5.57 -9.50
CA GLY A 61 6.48 6.59 -8.89
C GLY A 61 7.58 7.13 -9.83
N ILE A 62 8.30 8.13 -9.35
CA ILE A 62 9.41 8.76 -10.10
C ILE A 62 10.54 7.75 -10.34
N ALA A 63 10.78 6.82 -9.40
CA ALA A 63 11.82 5.80 -9.57
C ALA A 63 11.46 4.87 -10.74
N GLU A 64 10.22 4.40 -10.80
CA GLU A 64 9.71 3.52 -11.85
C GLU A 64 9.64 4.23 -13.20
N ILE A 65 9.41 5.54 -13.24
CA ILE A 65 9.38 6.27 -14.52
C ILE A 65 10.80 6.52 -15.07
N PHE A 66 11.79 6.77 -14.21
CA PHE A 66 13.12 7.23 -14.63
C PHE A 66 14.23 6.18 -14.58
N LEU A 67 14.09 5.14 -13.75
CA LEU A 67 15.10 4.08 -13.56
C LEU A 67 14.63 2.73 -14.09
N ASP A 68 13.51 2.69 -14.80
CA ASP A 68 13.00 1.46 -15.42
C ASP A 68 13.73 1.15 -16.73
N ASP A 69 14.56 0.10 -16.67
CA ASP A 69 15.32 -0.44 -17.79
C ASP A 69 14.60 -1.60 -18.50
N THR A 70 13.31 -1.86 -18.22
CA THR A 70 12.55 -2.96 -18.84
C THR A 70 12.13 -2.68 -20.28
N VAL A 71 12.20 -1.42 -20.73
CA VAL A 71 11.83 -1.03 -22.10
C VAL A 71 12.92 -1.45 -23.10
N LEU A 72 12.62 -2.48 -23.91
CA LEU A 72 13.57 -3.02 -24.91
C LEU A 72 13.98 -2.00 -26.00
N ALA A 73 13.03 -1.20 -26.48
CA ALA A 73 13.23 -0.29 -27.61
C ALA A 73 13.31 1.17 -27.14
N SER A 74 14.53 1.70 -27.01
CA SER A 74 14.76 3.11 -26.63
C SER A 74 14.21 4.13 -27.64
N LYS A 75 13.96 3.72 -28.89
CA LYS A 75 13.40 4.54 -29.98
C LYS A 75 12.30 3.78 -30.74
N ALA A 76 11.22 3.43 -30.05
CA ALA A 76 10.07 2.77 -30.67
C ALA A 76 9.40 3.65 -31.74
N ARG A 77 8.75 3.02 -32.73
CA ARG A 77 7.94 3.73 -33.73
C ARG A 77 6.74 4.39 -33.03
N PRO A 78 6.30 5.60 -33.45
CA PRO A 78 5.08 6.20 -32.91
C PRO A 78 3.89 5.24 -33.00
N GLY A 79 3.19 5.03 -31.87
CA GLY A 79 2.05 4.11 -31.77
C GLY A 79 2.40 2.65 -31.42
N THR A 80 3.68 2.27 -31.35
CA THR A 80 4.09 0.91 -30.96
C THR A 80 4.67 0.82 -29.55
N SER A 81 4.61 1.92 -28.79
CA SER A 81 4.96 1.96 -27.36
C SER A 81 3.98 2.86 -26.63
N LEU A 82 3.67 2.51 -25.38
CA LEU A 82 2.89 3.33 -24.47
C LEU A 82 3.75 4.43 -23.80
N SER A 83 5.08 4.33 -23.88
CA SER A 83 6.00 5.35 -23.37
C SER A 83 5.77 6.67 -24.10
N ARG A 84 5.22 7.66 -23.39
CA ARG A 84 5.04 9.01 -23.93
C ARG A 84 6.42 9.64 -24.13
N PRO A 85 6.75 10.18 -25.31
CA PRO A 85 7.96 10.97 -25.44
C PRO A 85 7.85 12.15 -24.47
N ILE A 86 8.82 12.30 -23.56
CA ILE A 86 8.92 13.45 -22.66
C ILE A 86 9.26 14.68 -23.54
N THR A 87 8.28 15.22 -24.24
CA THR A 87 8.36 16.50 -24.96
C THR A 87 8.14 17.64 -23.96
N SER A 88 9.05 17.75 -22.99
CA SER A 88 9.35 18.98 -22.26
C SER A 88 10.77 18.86 -21.71
N GLY A 89 11.74 19.32 -22.50
CA GLY A 89 13.16 19.30 -22.19
C GLY A 89 13.57 20.26 -21.07
N GLN A 90 12.96 20.18 -19.89
CA GLN A 90 13.23 21.11 -18.78
C GLN A 90 13.09 20.53 -17.37
N MET A 91 13.04 19.20 -17.18
CA MET A 91 13.50 18.61 -15.93
C MET A 91 14.87 17.99 -16.17
N SER A 92 15.84 18.89 -16.29
CA SER A 92 17.26 18.58 -16.44
C SER A 92 17.70 17.58 -15.37
N ARG A 93 18.74 16.78 -15.66
CA ARG A 93 19.49 15.94 -14.71
C ARG A 93 19.84 16.64 -13.38
N GLN A 94 19.65 17.96 -13.26
CA GLN A 94 19.77 18.76 -12.04
C GLN A 94 18.73 18.41 -10.97
N ALA A 95 17.48 18.05 -11.30
CA ALA A 95 16.48 17.70 -10.29
C ALA A 95 16.82 16.39 -9.55
N ILE A 96 17.35 15.40 -10.28
CA ILE A 96 17.84 14.13 -9.70
C ILE A 96 19.06 14.38 -8.80
N ARG A 97 19.91 15.38 -9.13
CA ARG A 97 21.06 15.76 -8.29
C ARG A 97 20.63 16.32 -6.92
N PHE A 98 19.53 17.06 -6.83
CA PHE A 98 19.05 17.57 -5.54
C PHE A 98 18.60 16.45 -4.60
N PHE A 99 17.96 15.40 -5.12
CA PHE A 99 17.53 14.26 -4.32
C PHE A 99 18.71 13.43 -3.80
N PHE A 100 19.68 13.10 -4.67
CA PHE A 100 20.87 12.37 -4.23
C PHE A 100 21.76 13.20 -3.30
N ALA A 101 21.95 14.50 -3.56
CA ALA A 101 22.75 15.36 -2.69
C ALA A 101 22.10 15.52 -1.30
N SER A 102 20.78 15.69 -1.22
CA SER A 102 20.10 15.85 0.07
C SER A 102 20.08 14.56 0.90
N ILE A 103 19.91 13.39 0.29
CA ILE A 103 20.01 12.10 0.99
C ILE A 103 21.44 11.87 1.48
N PHE A 104 22.45 12.06 0.62
CA PHE A 104 23.85 11.83 0.99
C PHE A 104 24.34 12.81 2.07
N GLN A 105 23.88 14.06 2.02
CA GLN A 105 24.22 15.09 2.99
C GLN A 105 23.48 14.89 4.32
N ARG A 106 22.27 14.33 4.31
CA ARG A 106 21.53 13.94 5.53
C ARG A 106 22.11 12.71 6.22
N ILE A 107 22.65 11.75 5.47
CA ILE A 107 23.34 10.57 6.02
C ILE A 107 24.71 10.96 6.62
N SER A 108 25.39 11.95 6.05
CA SER A 108 26.71 12.38 6.51
C SER A 108 26.69 13.35 7.70
N TYR A 109 25.56 14.03 7.95
CA TYR A 109 25.34 14.91 9.10
C TYR A 109 24.49 14.20 10.18
N GLU A 110 25.04 13.15 10.78
CA GLU A 110 24.58 12.70 12.09
C GLU A 110 25.41 13.47 13.14
N PRO A 111 24.83 14.45 13.87
CA PRO A 111 25.56 15.13 14.92
C PRO A 111 25.81 14.11 16.03
N THR A 112 27.09 13.78 16.24
CA THR A 112 27.55 13.09 17.44
C THR A 112 27.12 13.94 18.65
N SER A 113 26.03 13.54 19.29
CA SER A 113 25.59 14.12 20.56
C SER A 113 26.72 13.94 21.56
N SER A 114 27.43 15.04 21.85
CA SER A 114 28.41 15.11 22.93
C SER A 114 27.70 14.84 24.26
N ASN A 115 27.95 13.67 24.84
CA ASN A 115 27.80 13.47 26.27
C ASN A 115 28.69 14.49 27.00
N GLY A 116 28.05 15.41 27.69
CA GLY A 116 28.69 16.49 28.43
C GLY A 116 27.83 16.92 29.60
N ARG A 117 27.54 15.99 30.52
CA ARG A 117 27.29 16.21 31.94
C ARG A 117 27.79 14.99 32.72
#